data_AF-A0A8S0QA18-F1
#
_entry.id   AF-A0A8S0QA18-F1
#
_cell.length_a   1.000
_cell.length_b   1.000
_cell.length_c   1.000
_cell.angle_alpha   90.00
_cell.angle_beta   90.00
_cell.angle_gamma   90.00
#
_symmetry.space_group_name_H-M   'P 1'
#
loop_
_entity.id
_entity.type
_entity.pdbx_description
1 polymer ?
#
loop_
_entity_poly.entity_id
_entity_poly.type
_entity_poly.pdbx_seq_one_letter_code
_entity_poly.pdbx_strand_id
1 'polypeptide(L)'
;MCFLMDPNLGKYVCYVQFPQRFDGIDKNDRYANRNTVFFDINLRGLDGIQGPVYVGTGCVFNRTALYGYEPPHKPKQKKSGFLSSCFGGSRKKSSKLSKKGSDKKKSKRHVDPTVPIFSLEGIEEGVEVFVASTLMENGSVPQSATPETLLKEAIHVISCGYEDKTDWGSEIGWIYGSVTEDILTGFKMHARGWRSIYCMPPRPAFKGSAPINLSDRLNQVLRWTLGSLEILFSRLCPIWYGYGGRLKWLERFAYVNSTIYPITAIPLLFYCTLPAVCLLTGKFIIPQISNFASIWFISLFLSIFATGILEMRWSGVGIDEWWRNEQL
;
A
#
# COMPACT_ATOMS: atom_id res chain seq x y z
N MET A 1 -9.13 -5.89 17.75
CA MET A 1 -10.51 -6.31 17.38
C MET A 1 -11.46 -5.14 17.09
N CYS A 2 -11.46 -4.06 17.87
CA CYS A 2 -12.41 -2.94 17.72
C CYS A 2 -12.66 -2.48 16.27
N PHE A 3 -11.61 -2.23 15.48
CA PHE A 3 -11.75 -1.74 14.09
C PHE A 3 -12.40 -2.74 13.13
N LEU A 4 -12.13 -4.04 13.31
CA LEU A 4 -12.67 -5.09 12.44
C LEU A 4 -14.11 -5.45 12.82
N MET A 5 -14.49 -5.24 14.08
CA MET A 5 -15.83 -5.51 14.61
C MET A 5 -16.80 -4.33 14.44
N ASP A 6 -16.33 -3.16 13.99
CA ASP A 6 -17.19 -2.01 13.73
C ASP A 6 -18.14 -2.32 12.54
N PRO A 7 -19.48 -2.29 12.73
CA PRO A 7 -20.44 -2.58 11.67
C PRO A 7 -20.35 -1.66 10.45
N ASN A 8 -19.87 -0.42 10.65
CA ASN A 8 -19.78 0.61 9.62
C ASN A 8 -18.46 0.55 8.86
N LEU A 9 -17.36 0.34 9.57
CA LEU A 9 -16.01 0.39 9.01
C LEU A 9 -15.47 -1.01 8.68
N GLY A 10 -15.60 -1.96 9.61
CA GLY A 10 -14.93 -3.25 9.60
C GLY A 10 -15.17 -4.08 8.33
N LYS A 11 -16.37 -3.97 7.74
CA LYS A 11 -16.74 -4.66 6.50
C LYS A 11 -15.88 -4.30 5.29
N TYR A 12 -15.21 -3.14 5.31
CA TYR A 12 -14.36 -2.66 4.22
C TYR A 12 -12.87 -2.77 4.54
N VAL A 13 -12.52 -3.27 5.73
CA VAL A 13 -11.14 -3.31 6.21
C VAL A 13 -10.48 -4.63 5.78
N CYS A 14 -9.37 -4.54 5.05
CA CYS A 14 -8.56 -5.72 4.70
C CYS A 14 -7.56 -6.08 5.79
N TYR A 15 -6.93 -5.10 6.44
CA TYR A 15 -6.03 -5.36 7.55
C TYR A 15 -5.87 -4.12 8.44
N VAL A 16 -5.45 -4.38 9.68
CA VAL A 16 -5.04 -3.34 10.63
C VAL A 16 -3.54 -3.45 10.84
N GLN A 17 -2.80 -2.41 10.45
CA GLN A 17 -1.36 -2.28 10.60
C GLN A 17 -1.02 -1.55 11.90
N PHE A 18 -0.05 -2.08 12.63
CA PHE A 18 0.50 -1.46 13.83
C PHE A 18 1.92 -0.95 13.57
N PRO A 19 2.37 0.13 14.24
CA PRO A 19 3.75 0.58 14.15
C PRO A 19 4.68 -0.50 14.71
N GLN A 20 5.69 -0.89 13.93
CA GLN A 20 6.76 -1.74 14.43
C GLN A 20 7.70 -0.88 15.27
N ARG A 21 7.89 -1.23 16.55
CA ARG A 21 8.88 -0.58 17.42
C ARG A 21 10.01 -1.56 17.73
N PHE A 22 11.15 -1.03 18.12
CA PHE A 22 12.34 -1.82 18.40
C PHE A 22 12.88 -1.54 19.80
N ASP A 23 13.33 -2.59 20.48
CA ASP A 23 14.06 -2.51 21.75
C ASP A 23 15.58 -2.61 21.52
N GLY A 24 16.36 -2.24 22.54
CA GLY A 24 17.83 -2.36 22.49
C GLY A 24 18.53 -1.33 21.60
N ILE A 25 17.85 -0.25 21.23
CA ILE A 25 18.45 0.85 20.45
C ILE A 25 19.23 1.78 21.38
N ASP A 26 20.51 1.98 21.06
CA ASP A 26 21.38 2.93 21.77
C ASP A 26 20.81 4.36 21.72
N LYS A 27 21.13 5.18 22.73
CA LYS A 27 20.69 6.58 22.81
C LYS A 27 21.12 7.39 21.59
N ASN A 28 22.26 7.06 21.00
CA ASN A 28 22.79 7.76 19.83
C ASN A 28 22.15 7.32 18.51
N ASP A 29 21.46 6.16 18.47
CA ASP A 29 20.82 5.53 17.30
C ASP A 29 21.50 5.87 15.96
N ARG A 30 22.80 5.59 15.83
CA ARG A 30 23.60 6.02 14.67
C ARG A 30 23.07 5.49 13.33
N TYR A 31 22.38 4.35 13.35
CA TYR A 31 21.84 3.69 12.16
C TYR A 31 20.38 4.06 11.85
N ALA A 32 19.79 4.99 12.63
CA ALA A 32 18.38 5.40 12.57
C ALA A 32 17.42 4.19 12.49
N ASN A 33 17.67 3.18 13.30
CA ASN A 33 16.90 1.95 13.27
C ASN A 33 15.46 2.14 13.74
N ARG A 34 15.16 3.22 14.47
CA ARG A 34 13.79 3.54 14.90
C ARG A 34 12.85 3.85 13.74
N ASN A 35 13.37 4.42 12.65
CA ASN A 35 12.60 4.81 11.45
C ASN A 35 11.28 5.55 11.79
N THR A 36 11.32 6.48 12.76
CA THR A 36 10.12 7.14 13.30
C THR A 36 9.43 8.02 12.27
N VAL A 37 10.17 8.64 11.35
CA VAL A 37 9.60 9.44 10.25
C VAL A 37 8.66 8.59 9.39
N PHE A 38 9.09 7.38 8.98
CA PHE A 38 8.24 6.51 8.18
C PHE A 38 6.98 6.06 8.94
N PHE A 39 7.13 5.60 10.18
CA PHE A 39 6.00 5.06 10.95
C PHE A 39 5.05 6.14 11.49
N ASP A 40 5.54 7.29 11.95
CA ASP A 40 4.74 8.29 12.68
C ASP A 40 4.29 9.47 11.81
N ILE A 41 5.00 9.74 10.70
CA ILE A 41 4.61 10.78 9.73
C ILE A 41 3.95 10.12 8.51
N ASN A 42 4.70 9.30 7.75
CA ASN A 42 4.26 8.83 6.44
C ASN A 42 3.06 7.87 6.53
N LEU A 43 3.16 6.77 7.27
CA LEU A 43 2.06 5.80 7.38
C LEU A 43 0.81 6.40 8.02
N ARG A 44 0.99 7.31 8.99
CA ARG A 44 -0.11 8.06 9.58
C ARG A 44 -0.81 8.98 8.58
N GLY A 45 -0.04 9.61 7.68
CA GLY A 45 -0.60 10.42 6.59
C GLY A 45 -1.44 9.59 5.62
N LEU A 46 -0.99 8.38 5.26
CA LEU A 46 -1.70 7.47 4.35
C LEU A 46 -3.02 6.94 4.93
N ASP A 47 -3.14 6.82 6.26
CA ASP A 47 -4.35 6.36 6.93
C ASP A 47 -5.60 7.23 6.63
N GLY A 48 -5.37 8.52 6.36
CA GLY A 48 -6.41 9.46 5.95
C GLY A 48 -6.96 9.22 4.53
N ILE A 49 -6.22 8.51 3.68
CA ILE A 49 -6.58 8.29 2.28
C ILE A 49 -7.25 6.91 2.14
N GLN A 50 -6.47 5.83 2.02
CA GLN A 50 -6.98 4.47 1.89
C GLN A 50 -6.40 3.52 2.95
N GLY A 51 -5.42 3.99 3.74
CA GLY A 51 -4.80 3.20 4.78
C GLY A 51 -3.28 3.06 4.56
N PRO A 52 -2.53 2.62 5.58
CA PRO A 52 -1.09 2.35 5.45
C PRO A 52 -0.83 1.15 4.53
N VAL A 53 0.37 1.11 3.95
CA VAL A 53 0.86 -0.08 3.24
C VAL A 53 1.18 -1.22 4.22
N TYR A 54 1.17 -2.46 3.76
CA TYR A 54 1.60 -3.62 4.56
C TYR A 54 3.13 -3.67 4.61
N VAL A 55 3.69 -3.74 5.82
CA VAL A 55 5.15 -3.69 6.06
C VAL A 55 5.74 -5.02 6.58
N GLY A 56 5.05 -6.14 6.36
CA GLY A 56 5.55 -7.48 6.69
C GLY A 56 5.35 -7.93 8.14
N THR A 57 5.02 -7.04 9.08
CA THR A 57 4.83 -7.40 10.50
C THR A 57 3.69 -6.61 11.16
N GLY A 58 3.25 -7.07 12.35
CA GLY A 58 2.31 -6.32 13.19
C GLY A 58 0.98 -6.05 12.51
N CYS A 59 0.42 -7.05 11.81
CA CYS A 59 -0.81 -6.93 11.05
C CYS A 59 -1.85 -7.97 11.45
N VAL A 60 -3.13 -7.57 11.42
CA VAL A 60 -4.27 -8.48 11.53
C VAL A 60 -5.05 -8.41 10.22
N PHE A 61 -4.99 -9.47 9.42
CA PHE A 61 -5.66 -9.57 8.13
C PHE A 61 -7.09 -10.09 8.24
N ASN A 62 -7.96 -9.58 7.38
CA ASN A 62 -9.26 -10.13 7.10
C ASN A 62 -9.10 -11.32 6.13
N ARG A 63 -9.58 -12.49 6.56
CA ARG A 63 -9.48 -13.75 5.82
C ARG A 63 -10.06 -13.66 4.40
N THR A 64 -11.23 -13.06 4.25
CA THR A 64 -11.91 -12.94 2.94
C THR A 64 -11.14 -12.03 1.99
N ALA A 65 -10.55 -10.96 2.51
CA ALA A 65 -9.74 -10.04 1.72
C ALA A 65 -8.46 -10.72 1.20
N LEU A 66 -7.83 -11.59 2.00
CA LEU A 66 -6.64 -12.36 1.63
C LEU A 66 -6.94 -13.41 0.55
N TYR A 67 -8.11 -14.05 0.63
CA TYR A 67 -8.60 -14.97 -0.40
C TYR A 67 -9.04 -14.29 -1.70
N GLY A 68 -8.98 -12.96 -1.76
CA GLY A 68 -9.19 -12.21 -2.99
C GLY A 68 -10.64 -11.88 -3.31
N TYR A 69 -11.54 -12.01 -2.34
CA TYR A 69 -12.90 -11.47 -2.47
C TYR A 69 -12.89 -9.96 -2.64
N GLU A 70 -13.87 -9.43 -3.35
CA GLU A 70 -14.06 -7.99 -3.46
C GLU A 70 -14.67 -7.43 -2.17
N PRO A 71 -14.31 -6.18 -1.78
CA PRO A 71 -14.98 -5.54 -0.67
C PRO A 71 -16.47 -5.33 -1.01
N PRO A 72 -17.38 -5.42 -0.02
CA PRO A 72 -18.79 -5.18 -0.25
C PRO A 72 -19.02 -3.82 -0.92
N HIS A 73 -20.04 -3.69 -1.75
CA HIS A 73 -20.31 -2.42 -2.40
C HIS A 73 -20.63 -1.34 -1.37
N LYS A 74 -19.85 -0.25 -1.38
CA LYS A 74 -20.21 0.94 -0.60
C LYS A 74 -21.51 1.50 -1.15
N PRO A 75 -22.54 1.72 -0.30
CA PRO A 75 -23.69 2.50 -0.74
C PRO A 75 -23.17 3.86 -1.21
N LYS A 76 -23.54 4.26 -2.43
CA LYS A 76 -23.16 5.57 -2.97
C LYS A 76 -23.77 6.64 -2.08
N GLN A 77 -22.97 7.21 -1.17
CA GLN A 77 -23.32 8.49 -0.59
C GLN A 77 -23.32 9.50 -1.74
N LYS A 78 -24.51 10.00 -2.10
CA LYS A 78 -24.63 11.20 -2.93
C LYS A 78 -23.91 12.31 -2.18
N LYS A 79 -22.67 12.59 -2.54
CA LYS A 79 -22.09 13.89 -2.26
C LYS A 79 -23.00 14.90 -2.96
N SER A 80 -23.78 15.66 -2.21
CA SER A 80 -24.43 16.83 -2.78
C SER A 80 -23.31 17.71 -3.30
N GLY A 81 -23.22 17.83 -4.62
CA GLY A 81 -22.17 18.62 -5.24
C GLY A 81 -22.26 20.04 -4.70
N PHE A 82 -21.19 20.50 -4.07
CA PHE A 82 -20.98 21.89 -3.66
C PHE A 82 -21.08 22.86 -4.86
N LEU A 83 -21.14 22.34 -6.09
CA LEU A 83 -21.29 23.09 -7.34
C LEU A 83 -22.72 23.13 -7.91
N SER A 84 -23.74 22.50 -7.28
CA SER A 84 -25.14 22.60 -7.75
C SER A 84 -25.94 23.74 -7.13
N SER A 85 -25.33 24.57 -6.27
CA SER A 85 -25.98 25.69 -5.59
C SER A 85 -25.92 27.02 -6.35
N CYS A 86 -25.16 27.11 -7.45
CA CYS A 86 -24.89 28.40 -8.13
C CYS A 86 -25.53 28.56 -9.52
N PHE A 87 -26.30 27.59 -10.01
CA PHE A 87 -27.04 27.74 -11.27
C PHE A 87 -28.45 27.19 -11.16
N GLY A 88 -29.36 28.05 -10.70
CA GLY A 88 -30.79 27.89 -10.94
C GLY A 88 -31.05 27.99 -12.44
N GLY A 89 -31.57 26.91 -13.04
CA GLY A 89 -31.80 26.85 -14.48
C GLY A 89 -32.75 25.72 -14.85
N SER A 90 -34.05 25.98 -14.71
CA SER A 90 -35.14 25.16 -15.24
C SER A 90 -34.92 24.85 -16.73
N ARG A 91 -34.81 23.57 -17.12
CA ARG A 91 -35.07 23.17 -18.51
C ARG A 91 -35.92 21.89 -18.60
N LYS A 92 -37.01 22.07 -19.35
CA LYS A 92 -38.10 21.14 -19.66
C LYS A 92 -37.61 19.85 -20.30
N LYS A 93 -38.26 18.74 -19.94
CA LYS A 93 -38.29 17.48 -20.68
C LYS A 93 -38.86 17.73 -22.09
N SER A 94 -38.16 17.25 -23.12
CA SER A 94 -38.79 16.89 -24.39
C SER A 94 -38.32 15.51 -24.83
N SER A 95 -39.30 14.69 -25.15
CA SER A 95 -39.19 13.35 -25.71
C SER A 95 -38.79 13.41 -27.18
N LYS A 96 -37.83 12.58 -27.62
CA LYS A 96 -37.73 12.14 -29.02
C LYS A 96 -37.20 10.71 -29.11
N LEU A 97 -37.97 9.89 -29.82
CA LEU A 97 -37.74 8.49 -30.15
C LEU A 97 -36.82 8.38 -31.39
N SER A 98 -36.07 7.27 -31.42
CA SER A 98 -35.46 6.58 -32.56
C SER A 98 -34.19 7.16 -33.22
N LYS A 99 -33.08 6.40 -33.12
CA LYS A 99 -32.52 5.66 -34.27
C LYS A 99 -31.56 4.56 -33.80
N LYS A 100 -31.78 3.37 -34.35
CA LYS A 100 -31.01 2.14 -34.19
C LYS A 100 -29.68 2.32 -34.96
N GLY A 101 -28.56 2.19 -34.28
CA GLY A 101 -27.22 2.16 -34.87
C GLY A 101 -26.40 1.14 -34.11
N SER A 102 -26.01 0.08 -34.81
CA SER A 102 -25.20 -1.02 -34.32
C SER A 102 -23.84 -0.54 -33.87
N ASP A 103 -23.45 -0.86 -32.63
CA ASP A 103 -22.03 -1.02 -32.32
C ASP A 103 -21.79 -1.91 -31.09
N LYS A 104 -20.68 -2.64 -31.18
CA LYS A 104 -20.27 -3.83 -30.43
C LYS A 104 -20.50 -3.75 -28.91
N LYS A 105 -21.37 -4.64 -28.43
CA LYS A 105 -21.62 -4.91 -27.00
C LYS A 105 -20.40 -5.65 -26.40
N LYS A 106 -19.39 -4.92 -25.91
CA LYS A 106 -18.44 -5.47 -24.93
C LYS A 106 -19.22 -5.75 -23.64
N SER A 107 -19.51 -7.03 -23.40
CA SER A 107 -20.11 -7.53 -22.16
C SER A 107 -19.26 -7.08 -20.97
N LYS A 108 -19.74 -6.09 -20.21
CA LYS A 108 -19.31 -5.89 -18.84
C LYS A 108 -19.92 -7.02 -18.03
N ARG A 109 -19.12 -8.06 -17.71
CA ARG A 109 -19.50 -9.05 -16.70
C ARG A 109 -19.82 -8.30 -15.40
N HIS A 110 -21.07 -8.39 -14.97
CA HIS A 110 -21.48 -8.00 -13.64
C HIS A 110 -20.89 -9.06 -12.70
N VAL A 111 -19.78 -8.75 -12.05
CA VAL A 111 -19.16 -9.66 -11.07
C VAL A 111 -20.00 -9.56 -9.80
N ASP A 112 -20.61 -10.67 -9.42
CA ASP A 112 -21.34 -10.80 -8.17
C ASP A 112 -20.32 -10.77 -7.01
N PRO A 113 -20.45 -9.86 -6.02
CA PRO A 113 -19.50 -9.77 -4.90
C PRO A 113 -19.45 -11.05 -4.04
N THR A 114 -20.41 -11.96 -4.23
CA THR A 114 -20.52 -13.24 -3.51
C THR A 114 -19.72 -14.37 -4.15
N VAL A 115 -19.24 -14.18 -5.39
CA VAL A 115 -18.52 -15.22 -6.13
C VAL A 115 -17.03 -14.88 -6.18
N PRO A 116 -16.15 -15.74 -5.66
CA PRO A 116 -14.70 -15.54 -5.78
C PRO A 116 -14.29 -15.50 -7.26
N ILE A 117 -13.27 -14.70 -7.59
CA ILE A 117 -12.71 -14.59 -8.94
C ILE A 117 -11.82 -15.82 -9.20
N PHE A 118 -12.40 -17.02 -9.25
CA PHE A 118 -11.68 -18.22 -9.69
C PHE A 118 -12.43 -18.91 -10.83
N SER A 119 -11.68 -19.67 -11.63
CA SER A 119 -12.22 -20.81 -12.37
C SER A 119 -12.04 -22.05 -11.49
N LEU A 120 -13.14 -22.72 -11.11
CA LEU A 120 -13.11 -24.05 -10.44
C LEU A 120 -12.73 -25.20 -11.39
N GLU A 121 -12.43 -24.90 -12.64
CA GLU A 121 -12.15 -25.89 -13.67
C GLU A 121 -10.72 -26.43 -13.51
N GLY A 122 -10.56 -27.40 -12.63
CA GLY A 122 -9.30 -28.14 -12.48
C GLY A 122 -9.08 -28.84 -11.15
N ILE A 123 -10.02 -28.72 -10.20
CA ILE A 123 -9.84 -29.26 -8.87
C ILE A 123 -10.41 -30.69 -8.80
N GLU A 124 -9.51 -31.69 -8.77
CA GLU A 124 -9.84 -33.10 -8.54
C GLU A 124 -10.59 -33.30 -7.21
N GLU A 125 -11.35 -34.41 -7.11
CA GLU A 125 -12.36 -34.82 -6.11
C GLU A 125 -11.95 -34.85 -4.61
N GLY A 126 -11.09 -33.94 -4.13
CA GLY A 126 -10.62 -33.86 -2.74
C GLY A 126 -10.84 -32.52 -2.03
N VAL A 127 -11.27 -31.46 -2.72
CA VAL A 127 -11.17 -30.06 -2.22
C VAL A 127 -12.46 -29.51 -1.61
N GLU A 128 -13.35 -30.39 -1.16
CA GLU A 128 -14.64 -29.96 -0.63
C GLU A 128 -14.52 -29.23 0.72
N VAL A 129 -13.58 -29.63 1.58
CA VAL A 129 -13.57 -29.16 2.98
C VAL A 129 -12.94 -27.78 3.12
N PHE A 130 -11.76 -27.54 2.51
CA PHE A 130 -11.15 -26.21 2.57
C PHE A 130 -12.03 -25.16 1.87
N VAL A 131 -12.53 -25.44 0.67
CA VAL A 131 -13.40 -24.52 -0.08
C VAL A 131 -14.74 -24.31 0.64
N ALA A 132 -15.36 -25.36 1.18
CA ALA A 132 -16.56 -25.18 2.01
C ALA A 132 -16.27 -24.26 3.21
N SER A 133 -15.10 -24.40 3.85
CA SER A 133 -14.71 -23.55 4.99
C SER A 133 -14.50 -22.07 4.62
N THR A 134 -14.11 -21.76 3.38
CA THR A 134 -13.90 -20.38 2.92
C THR A 134 -15.21 -19.69 2.54
N LEU A 135 -16.22 -20.47 2.12
CA LEU A 135 -17.57 -19.97 1.85
C LEU A 135 -18.35 -19.59 3.12
N MET A 136 -17.90 -20.01 4.30
CA MET A 136 -18.54 -19.68 5.57
C MET A 136 -18.08 -18.30 6.07
N GLU A 137 -18.93 -17.28 5.93
CA GLU A 137 -18.62 -15.88 6.32
C GLU A 137 -18.19 -15.72 7.78
N ASN A 138 -18.85 -16.42 8.71
CA ASN A 138 -18.58 -16.31 10.14
C ASN A 138 -17.36 -17.11 10.61
N GLY A 139 -16.75 -17.89 9.71
CA GLY A 139 -15.68 -18.82 10.03
C GLY A 139 -16.19 -19.99 10.88
N SER A 140 -16.09 -21.18 10.34
CA SER A 140 -16.37 -22.41 11.07
C SER A 140 -15.88 -23.61 10.29
N VAL A 141 -15.88 -24.75 10.95
CA VAL A 141 -15.66 -26.04 10.31
C VAL A 141 -17.00 -26.53 9.76
N PRO A 142 -17.04 -27.12 8.54
CA PRO A 142 -18.25 -27.75 8.03
C PRO A 142 -18.79 -28.81 9.02
N GLN A 143 -20.10 -28.83 9.27
CA GLN A 143 -20.73 -29.74 10.25
C GLN A 143 -20.55 -31.23 9.92
N SER A 144 -20.25 -31.54 8.66
CA SER A 144 -19.97 -32.90 8.17
C SER A 144 -18.53 -33.38 8.40
N ALA A 145 -17.62 -32.50 8.85
CA ALA A 145 -16.20 -32.84 8.96
C ALA A 145 -15.87 -33.54 10.28
N THR A 146 -15.25 -34.71 10.18
CA THR A 146 -14.67 -35.44 11.31
C THR A 146 -13.20 -35.03 11.54
N PRO A 147 -12.64 -35.18 12.75
CA PRO A 147 -11.23 -34.86 13.00
C PRO A 147 -10.25 -35.58 12.07
N GLU A 148 -10.54 -36.83 11.70
CA GLU A 148 -9.72 -37.62 10.76
C GLU A 148 -9.76 -37.02 9.35
N THR A 149 -10.94 -36.63 8.87
CA THR A 149 -11.08 -35.97 7.56
C THR A 149 -10.41 -34.59 7.54
N LEU A 150 -10.47 -33.85 8.65
CA LEU A 150 -9.80 -32.55 8.77
C LEU A 150 -8.28 -32.70 8.77
N LEU A 151 -7.75 -33.71 9.44
CA LEU A 151 -6.31 -33.97 9.44
C LEU A 151 -5.83 -34.39 8.05
N LYS A 152 -6.56 -35.26 7.36
CA LYS A 152 -6.25 -35.68 5.99
C LYS A 152 -6.28 -34.49 5.02
N GLU A 153 -7.29 -33.62 5.14
CA GLU A 153 -7.40 -32.40 4.34
C GLU A 153 -6.26 -31.43 4.65
N ALA A 154 -5.92 -31.22 5.93
CA ALA A 154 -4.82 -30.35 6.31
C ALA A 154 -3.49 -30.83 5.71
N ILE A 155 -3.23 -32.15 5.71
CA ILE A 155 -2.04 -32.75 5.07
C ILE A 155 -2.06 -32.52 3.55
N HIS A 156 -3.22 -32.59 2.91
CA HIS A 156 -3.36 -32.35 1.48
C HIS A 156 -3.13 -30.88 1.11
N VAL A 157 -3.71 -29.93 1.83
CA VAL A 157 -3.61 -28.48 1.55
C VAL A 157 -2.17 -27.95 1.75
N ILE A 158 -1.37 -28.58 2.62
CA ILE A 158 0.06 -28.23 2.80
C ILE A 158 1.00 -29.03 1.89
N SER A 159 0.46 -29.86 0.99
CA SER A 159 1.29 -30.66 0.09
C SER A 159 1.97 -29.78 -0.95
N CYS A 160 3.15 -30.21 -1.42
CA CYS A 160 3.97 -29.41 -2.35
C CYS A 160 3.29 -29.13 -3.70
N GLY A 161 2.38 -30.01 -4.14
CA GLY A 161 1.66 -29.85 -5.41
C GLY A 161 0.33 -29.11 -5.27
N TYR A 162 -0.04 -28.63 -4.07
CA TYR A 162 -1.34 -28.00 -3.86
C TYR A 162 -1.50 -26.70 -4.65
N GLU A 163 -0.43 -25.93 -4.79
CA GLU A 163 -0.45 -24.64 -5.49
C GLU A 163 -0.29 -24.79 -7.01
N ASP A 164 0.02 -25.99 -7.51
CA ASP A 164 0.25 -26.22 -8.93
C ASP A 164 -1.00 -25.93 -9.76
N LYS A 165 -0.85 -25.05 -10.77
CA LYS A 165 -1.93 -24.59 -11.66
C LYS A 165 -3.10 -23.90 -10.93
N THR A 166 -2.89 -23.44 -9.71
CA THR A 166 -3.85 -22.62 -8.97
C THR A 166 -3.53 -21.13 -9.10
N ASP A 167 -4.47 -20.28 -8.66
CA ASP A 167 -4.28 -18.83 -8.58
C ASP A 167 -3.58 -18.37 -7.28
N TRP A 168 -3.12 -19.31 -6.44
CA TRP A 168 -2.32 -19.00 -5.25
C TRP A 168 -1.01 -18.32 -5.65
N GLY A 169 -0.64 -17.27 -4.91
CA GLY A 169 0.56 -16.51 -5.19
C GLY A 169 0.48 -15.53 -6.35
N SER A 170 -0.33 -15.82 -7.37
CA SER A 170 -0.47 -14.94 -8.54
C SER A 170 -1.57 -13.89 -8.36
N GLU A 171 -2.73 -14.32 -7.84
CA GLU A 171 -3.89 -13.46 -7.59
C GLU A 171 -4.42 -13.58 -6.15
N ILE A 172 -4.17 -14.71 -5.47
CA ILE A 172 -4.70 -15.05 -4.15
C ILE A 172 -3.56 -15.19 -3.13
N GLY A 173 -3.80 -14.78 -1.88
CA GLY A 173 -2.82 -14.89 -0.81
C GLY A 173 -1.71 -13.84 -0.89
N TRP A 174 -0.51 -14.21 -0.45
CA TRP A 174 0.70 -13.40 -0.61
C TRP A 174 1.16 -13.44 -2.05
N ILE A 175 1.45 -12.29 -2.64
CA ILE A 175 1.75 -12.20 -4.06
C ILE A 175 3.22 -12.55 -4.34
N TYR A 176 3.46 -13.53 -5.20
CA TYR A 176 4.78 -14.03 -5.55
C TYR A 176 5.49 -13.12 -6.56
N GLY A 177 6.81 -13.25 -6.62
CA GLY A 177 7.64 -12.65 -7.67
C GLY A 177 8.35 -11.35 -7.30
N SER A 178 8.33 -10.94 -6.03
CA SER A 178 9.22 -9.89 -5.53
C SER A 178 9.74 -10.21 -4.13
N VAL A 179 10.96 -9.73 -3.84
CA VAL A 179 11.56 -9.75 -2.48
C VAL A 179 10.78 -8.89 -1.47
N THR A 180 9.95 -7.96 -1.96
CA THR A 180 9.05 -7.12 -1.14
C THR A 180 7.59 -7.48 -1.40
N GLU A 181 7.24 -8.76 -1.21
CA GLU A 181 5.89 -9.27 -1.39
C GLU A 181 4.87 -8.63 -0.44
N ASP A 182 5.34 -8.07 0.67
CA ASP A 182 4.53 -7.36 1.65
C ASP A 182 3.82 -6.14 1.05
N ILE A 183 4.57 -5.18 0.50
CA ILE A 183 4.02 -3.99 -0.14
C ILE A 183 3.17 -4.39 -1.35
N LEU A 184 3.61 -5.39 -2.11
CA LEU A 184 2.91 -5.87 -3.30
C LEU A 184 1.54 -6.47 -2.96
N THR A 185 1.46 -7.29 -1.91
CA THR A 185 0.22 -7.89 -1.41
C THR A 185 -0.74 -6.81 -0.93
N GLY A 186 -0.26 -5.85 -0.14
CA GLY A 186 -1.07 -4.71 0.30
C GLY A 186 -1.60 -3.88 -0.87
N PHE A 187 -0.75 -3.58 -1.85
CA PHE A 187 -1.12 -2.86 -3.08
C PHE A 187 -2.22 -3.59 -3.84
N LYS A 188 -2.11 -4.91 -4.01
CA LYS A 188 -3.11 -5.72 -4.72
C LYS A 188 -4.48 -5.62 -4.04
N MET A 189 -4.52 -5.74 -2.71
CA MET A 189 -5.76 -5.59 -1.93
C MET A 189 -6.35 -4.18 -2.06
N HIS A 190 -5.52 -3.14 -1.96
CA HIS A 190 -5.96 -1.75 -2.14
C HIS A 190 -6.45 -1.47 -3.57
N ALA A 191 -5.85 -2.10 -4.60
CA ALA A 191 -6.29 -2.01 -5.98
C ALA A 191 -7.71 -2.57 -6.19
N ARG A 192 -8.07 -3.64 -5.46
CA ARG A 192 -9.44 -4.19 -5.40
C ARG A 192 -10.44 -3.28 -4.65
N GLY A 193 -9.94 -2.29 -3.91
CA GLY A 193 -10.75 -1.29 -3.20
C GLY A 193 -10.90 -1.52 -1.71
N TRP A 194 -10.16 -2.48 -1.16
CA TRP A 194 -10.09 -2.65 0.29
C TRP A 194 -9.40 -1.44 0.94
N ARG A 195 -9.71 -1.23 2.22
CA ARG A 195 -9.13 -0.18 3.05
C ARG A 195 -8.28 -0.83 4.15
N SER A 196 -7.11 -0.30 4.46
CA SER A 196 -6.39 -0.67 5.68
C SER A 196 -6.54 0.41 6.75
N ILE A 197 -6.19 0.08 8.00
CA ILE A 197 -6.23 1.01 9.13
C ILE A 197 -4.87 1.02 9.82
N TYR A 198 -4.39 2.20 10.18
CA TYR A 198 -3.21 2.36 11.02
C TYR A 198 -3.59 2.58 12.48
N CYS A 199 -3.18 1.68 13.37
CA CYS A 199 -3.48 1.77 14.79
C CYS A 199 -2.20 1.99 15.61
N MET A 200 -2.11 3.15 16.28
CA MET A 200 -1.00 3.49 17.17
C MET A 200 -1.47 3.54 18.63
N PRO A 201 -1.45 2.40 19.36
CA PRO A 201 -1.77 2.40 20.78
C PRO A 201 -0.70 3.16 21.59
N PRO A 202 -1.05 3.74 22.76
CA PRO A 202 -0.09 4.47 23.61
C PRO A 202 1.10 3.61 24.07
N ARG A 203 0.88 2.30 24.23
CA ARG A 203 1.95 1.33 24.46
C ARG A 203 2.24 0.60 23.14
N PRO A 204 3.50 0.48 22.73
CA PRO A 204 3.86 -0.33 21.57
C PRO A 204 3.31 -1.75 21.70
N ALA A 205 2.40 -2.13 20.80
CA ALA A 205 1.79 -3.46 20.79
C ALA A 205 2.76 -4.52 20.24
N PHE A 206 3.61 -4.13 19.29
CA PHE A 206 4.60 -4.99 18.67
C PHE A 206 5.99 -4.37 18.83
N LYS A 207 6.87 -5.11 19.51
CA LYS A 207 8.28 -4.77 19.70
C LYS A 207 9.15 -5.90 19.18
N GLY A 208 10.17 -5.54 18.40
CA GLY A 208 11.17 -6.48 17.90
C GLY A 208 12.59 -6.03 18.24
N SER A 209 13.57 -6.84 17.83
CA SER A 209 14.98 -6.47 17.90
C SER A 209 15.41 -5.83 16.59
N ALA A 210 16.12 -4.70 16.65
CA ALA A 210 16.70 -4.05 15.47
C ALA A 210 18.08 -4.64 15.12
N PRO A 211 18.54 -4.56 13.86
CA PRO A 211 19.91 -4.90 13.49
C PRO A 211 20.92 -4.04 14.26
N ILE A 212 21.87 -4.67 14.95
CA ILE A 212 22.87 -3.97 15.78
C ILE A 212 24.10 -3.58 14.95
N ASN A 213 24.35 -4.29 13.85
CA ASN A 213 25.50 -4.04 12.98
C ASN A 213 25.08 -3.29 11.69
N LEU A 214 26.03 -2.59 11.09
CA LEU A 214 25.81 -1.82 9.86
C LEU A 214 25.60 -2.73 8.63
N SER A 215 26.27 -3.89 8.59
CA SER A 215 26.22 -4.78 7.42
C SER A 215 24.81 -5.32 7.19
N ASP A 216 24.15 -5.80 8.25
CA ASP A 216 22.77 -6.30 8.20
C ASP A 216 21.79 -5.18 7.85
N ARG A 217 22.03 -3.97 8.37
CA ARG A 217 21.21 -2.80 8.03
C ARG A 217 21.32 -2.45 6.55
N LEU A 218 22.52 -2.42 5.99
CA LEU A 218 22.74 -2.16 4.57
C LEU A 218 22.15 -3.26 3.69
N ASN A 219 22.34 -4.53 4.05
CA ASN A 219 21.74 -5.65 3.34
C ASN A 219 20.20 -5.62 3.39
N GLN A 220 19.62 -5.15 4.50
CA GLN A 220 18.18 -4.96 4.60
C GLN A 220 17.69 -3.87 3.64
N VAL A 221 18.31 -2.69 3.63
CA VAL A 221 17.94 -1.60 2.70
C VAL A 221 18.15 -2.02 1.24
N LEU A 222 19.23 -2.78 0.96
CA LEU A 222 19.47 -3.35 -0.36
C LEU A 222 18.32 -4.27 -0.80
N ARG A 223 17.84 -5.17 0.07
CA ARG A 223 16.68 -6.03 -0.23
C ARG A 223 15.42 -5.24 -0.52
N TRP A 224 15.13 -4.20 0.26
CA TRP A 224 13.99 -3.31 0.01
C TRP A 224 14.11 -2.61 -1.35
N THR A 225 15.31 -2.14 -1.66
CA THR A 225 15.62 -1.44 -2.91
C THR A 225 15.46 -2.37 -4.12
N LEU A 226 15.98 -3.59 -4.03
CA LEU A 226 15.83 -4.62 -5.06
C LEU A 226 14.36 -4.99 -5.27
N GLY A 227 13.62 -5.28 -4.19
CA GLY A 227 12.19 -5.59 -4.28
C GLY A 227 11.37 -4.45 -4.90
N SER A 228 11.61 -3.20 -4.50
CA SER A 228 10.94 -2.04 -5.12
C SER A 228 11.23 -1.91 -6.61
N LEU A 229 12.47 -2.18 -7.06
CA LEU A 229 12.80 -2.20 -8.49
C LEU A 229 12.17 -3.38 -9.22
N GLU A 230 12.11 -4.56 -8.62
CA GLU A 230 11.38 -5.71 -9.17
C GLU A 230 9.91 -5.37 -9.39
N ILE A 231 9.25 -4.75 -8.39
CA ILE A 231 7.86 -4.29 -8.53
C ILE A 231 7.75 -3.26 -9.65
N LEU A 232 8.68 -2.31 -9.75
CA LEU A 232 8.68 -1.27 -10.78
C LEU A 232 8.69 -1.86 -12.19
N PHE A 233 9.50 -2.88 -12.44
CA PHE A 233 9.63 -3.53 -13.73
C PHE A 233 8.67 -4.72 -13.93
N SER A 234 7.84 -5.04 -12.92
CA SER A 234 6.86 -6.11 -12.99
C SER A 234 5.54 -5.68 -13.67
N ARG A 235 4.70 -6.68 -13.98
CA ARG A 235 3.31 -6.45 -14.45
C ARG A 235 2.46 -5.67 -13.44
N LEU A 236 2.77 -5.79 -12.15
CA LEU A 236 1.99 -5.22 -11.04
C LEU A 236 2.47 -3.83 -10.63
N CYS A 237 3.24 -3.13 -11.47
CA CYS A 237 3.69 -1.78 -11.19
C CYS A 237 2.51 -0.78 -11.02
N PRO A 238 2.48 0.02 -9.95
CA PRO A 238 1.43 1.01 -9.70
C PRO A 238 1.22 2.06 -10.81
N ILE A 239 2.21 2.26 -11.68
CA ILE A 239 2.17 3.23 -12.78
C ILE A 239 1.22 2.83 -13.90
N TRP A 240 1.06 1.52 -14.18
CA TRP A 240 0.18 1.01 -15.25
C TRP A 240 -0.83 -0.03 -14.78
N TYR A 241 -0.62 -0.67 -13.63
CA TYR A 241 -1.54 -1.69 -13.11
C TYR A 241 -2.76 -1.08 -12.39
N GLY A 242 -3.92 -1.74 -12.50
CA GLY A 242 -5.08 -1.45 -11.64
C GLY A 242 -5.83 -0.14 -11.94
N TYR A 243 -5.71 0.45 -13.13
CA TYR A 243 -6.45 1.67 -13.51
C TYR A 243 -7.97 1.48 -13.63
N GLY A 244 -8.43 0.24 -13.83
CA GLY A 244 -9.85 -0.12 -13.73
C GLY A 244 -10.32 -0.44 -12.31
N GLY A 245 -9.43 -0.37 -11.32
CA GLY A 245 -9.69 -0.71 -9.92
C GLY A 245 -10.32 0.42 -9.11
N ARG A 246 -10.35 0.22 -7.79
CA ARG A 246 -10.94 1.17 -6.82
C ARG A 246 -9.89 1.89 -5.96
N LEU A 247 -8.63 1.91 -6.43
CA LEU A 247 -7.51 2.61 -5.77
C LEU A 247 -7.68 4.12 -5.89
N LYS A 248 -7.58 4.86 -4.78
CA LYS A 248 -7.60 6.33 -4.80
C LYS A 248 -6.38 6.89 -5.51
N TRP A 249 -6.51 8.03 -6.18
CA TRP A 249 -5.41 8.64 -6.92
C TRP A 249 -4.22 9.04 -6.04
N LEU A 250 -4.46 9.66 -4.88
CA LEU A 250 -3.40 9.99 -3.92
C LEU A 250 -2.72 8.74 -3.35
N GLU A 251 -3.48 7.67 -3.12
CA GLU A 251 -2.93 6.38 -2.67
C GLU A 251 -2.03 5.77 -3.75
N ARG A 252 -2.47 5.82 -5.02
CA ARG A 252 -1.64 5.39 -6.14
C ARG A 252 -0.34 6.18 -6.21
N PHE A 253 -0.40 7.50 -6.01
CA PHE A 253 0.79 8.34 -6.00
C PHE A 253 1.77 7.91 -4.88
N ALA A 254 1.27 7.59 -3.68
CA ALA A 254 2.09 7.07 -2.59
C ALA A 254 2.74 5.71 -2.92
N TYR A 255 2.01 4.80 -3.57
CA TYR A 255 2.58 3.53 -4.05
C TYR A 255 3.64 3.76 -5.13
N VAL A 256 3.38 4.64 -6.10
CA VAL A 256 4.37 5.00 -7.14
C VAL A 256 5.63 5.58 -6.50
N ASN A 257 5.50 6.46 -5.50
CA ASN A 257 6.63 7.01 -4.76
C ASN A 257 7.44 5.91 -4.08
N SER A 258 6.77 4.95 -3.43
CA SER A 258 7.41 3.81 -2.75
C SER A 258 8.06 2.80 -3.69
N THR A 259 7.69 2.80 -4.96
CA THR A 259 8.29 1.93 -5.99
C THR A 259 9.45 2.62 -6.73
N ILE A 260 9.35 3.93 -6.96
CA ILE A 260 10.36 4.71 -7.71
C ILE A 260 11.51 5.20 -6.82
N TYR A 261 11.36 5.26 -5.49
CA TYR A 261 12.38 5.84 -4.61
C TYR A 261 13.82 5.34 -4.85
N PRO A 262 14.11 4.07 -5.22
CA PRO A 262 15.48 3.66 -5.52
C PRO A 262 16.13 4.43 -6.67
N ILE A 263 15.33 4.83 -7.67
CA ILE A 263 15.83 5.53 -8.86
C ILE A 263 16.32 6.93 -8.52
N THR A 264 15.81 7.56 -7.45
CA THR A 264 16.26 8.90 -7.05
C THR A 264 17.72 8.93 -6.61
N ALA A 265 18.32 7.78 -6.29
CA ALA A 265 19.75 7.67 -6.01
C ALA A 265 20.63 8.06 -7.21
N ILE A 266 20.18 7.81 -8.45
CA ILE A 266 20.95 8.12 -9.66
C ILE A 266 21.17 9.65 -9.81
N PRO A 267 20.12 10.50 -9.89
CA PRO A 267 20.31 11.94 -9.97
C PRO A 267 20.97 12.50 -8.70
N LEU A 268 20.76 11.89 -7.53
CA LEU A 268 21.42 12.31 -6.29
C LEU A 268 22.95 12.14 -6.38
N LEU A 269 23.46 11.04 -6.95
CA LEU A 269 24.89 10.83 -7.16
C LEU A 269 25.50 11.89 -8.10
N PHE A 270 24.81 12.24 -9.18
CA PHE A 270 25.23 13.34 -10.05
C PHE A 270 25.21 14.68 -9.31
N TYR A 271 24.18 14.94 -8.52
CA TYR A 271 24.06 16.17 -7.74
C TYR A 271 25.17 16.30 -6.70
N CYS A 272 25.50 15.24 -5.98
CA CYS A 272 26.56 15.23 -4.96
C CYS A 272 27.97 15.34 -5.55
N THR A 273 28.20 14.87 -6.79
CA THR A 273 29.50 14.97 -7.47
C THR A 273 29.70 16.32 -8.16
N LEU A 274 28.62 17.04 -8.47
CA LEU A 274 28.66 18.32 -9.16
C LEU A 274 29.56 19.38 -8.50
N PRO A 275 29.49 19.61 -7.17
CA PRO A 275 30.34 20.61 -6.51
C PRO A 275 31.84 20.28 -6.63
N ALA A 276 32.22 19.01 -6.55
CA ALA A 276 33.60 18.58 -6.70
C ALA A 276 34.12 18.82 -8.13
N VAL A 277 33.30 18.53 -9.14
CA VAL A 277 33.63 18.82 -10.55
C VAL A 277 33.76 20.33 -10.78
N CYS A 278 32.83 21.13 -10.27
CA CYS A 278 32.89 22.60 -10.37
C CYS A 278 34.17 23.16 -9.74
N LEU A 279 34.55 22.64 -8.56
CA LEU A 279 35.73 23.08 -7.82
C LEU A 279 37.04 22.70 -8.52
N LEU A 280 37.13 21.49 -9.08
CA LEU A 280 38.34 21.01 -9.78
C LEU A 280 38.51 21.61 -11.18
N THR A 281 37.41 21.84 -11.90
CA THR A 281 37.46 22.40 -13.27
C THR A 281 37.44 23.93 -13.30
N GLY A 282 37.08 24.57 -12.19
CA GLY A 282 36.86 26.02 -12.11
C GLY A 282 35.66 26.52 -12.91
N LYS A 283 34.87 25.63 -13.51
CA LYS A 283 33.69 25.97 -14.32
C LYS A 283 32.43 25.93 -13.45
N PHE A 284 31.96 27.11 -13.05
CA PHE A 284 30.68 27.25 -12.36
C PHE A 284 29.52 27.14 -13.34
N ILE A 285 28.52 26.31 -12.99
CA ILE A 285 27.35 26.04 -13.82
C ILE A 285 26.28 27.14 -13.68
N ILE A 286 26.24 27.79 -12.52
CA ILE A 286 25.27 28.85 -12.23
C ILE A 286 25.91 30.21 -12.56
N PRO A 287 25.32 31.01 -13.48
CA PRO A 287 25.78 32.37 -13.75
C PRO A 287 25.53 33.28 -12.53
N GLN A 288 26.09 34.49 -12.54
CA GLN A 288 25.82 35.45 -11.45
C GLN A 288 24.32 35.63 -11.23
N ILE A 289 23.88 35.35 -10.01
CA ILE A 289 22.48 35.33 -9.63
C ILE A 289 21.98 36.77 -9.51
N SER A 290 20.88 37.11 -10.18
CA SER A 290 20.26 38.43 -10.05
C SER A 290 19.63 38.60 -8.66
N ASN A 291 19.37 39.85 -8.25
CA ASN A 291 18.67 40.13 -6.98
C ASN A 291 17.32 39.41 -6.90
N PHE A 292 16.59 39.33 -8.02
CA PHE A 292 15.31 38.63 -8.09
C PHE A 292 15.46 37.11 -7.90
N ALA A 293 16.42 36.49 -8.60
CA ALA A 293 16.68 35.06 -8.45
C ALA A 293 17.16 34.71 -7.03
N SER A 294 17.94 35.59 -6.40
CA SER A 294 18.40 35.42 -5.01
C SER A 294 17.23 35.39 -4.02
N ILE A 295 16.23 36.27 -4.19
CA ILE A 295 15.01 36.26 -3.37
C ILE A 295 14.23 34.95 -3.53
N TRP A 296 14.13 34.43 -4.75
CA TRP A 296 13.49 33.12 -4.99
C TRP A 296 14.21 31.98 -4.28
N PHE A 297 15.55 31.94 -4.34
CA PHE A 297 16.33 30.93 -3.62
C PHE A 297 16.11 31.03 -2.10
N ILE A 298 16.20 32.23 -1.53
CA ILE A 298 15.97 32.45 -0.10
C ILE A 298 14.56 32.01 0.30
N SER A 299 13.54 32.41 -0.48
CA SER A 299 12.14 32.04 -0.25
C SER A 299 11.95 30.52 -0.28
N LEU A 300 12.58 29.83 -1.22
CA LEU A 300 12.54 28.37 -1.33
C LEU A 300 13.15 27.69 -0.10
N PHE A 301 14.34 28.12 0.34
CA PHE A 301 14.96 27.57 1.56
C PHE A 301 14.09 27.83 2.81
N LEU A 302 13.57 29.04 2.97
CA LEU A 302 12.67 29.37 4.08
C LEU A 302 11.40 28.50 4.07
N SER A 303 10.82 28.26 2.89
CA SER A 303 9.66 27.39 2.73
C SER A 303 9.95 25.95 3.14
N ILE A 304 11.11 25.40 2.75
CA ILE A 304 11.53 24.05 3.13
C ILE A 304 11.67 23.93 4.65
N PHE A 305 12.39 24.86 5.29
CA PHE A 305 12.56 24.86 6.75
C PHE A 305 11.23 25.03 7.48
N ALA A 306 10.38 25.96 7.03
CA ALA A 306 9.06 26.18 7.64
C ALA A 306 8.19 24.91 7.53
N THR A 307 8.21 24.24 6.38
CA THR A 307 7.45 23.01 6.16
C THR A 307 7.95 21.88 7.06
N GLY A 308 9.27 21.66 7.15
CA GLY A 308 9.85 20.65 8.03
C GLY A 308 9.53 20.90 9.52
N ILE A 309 9.58 22.16 9.97
CA ILE A 309 9.21 22.52 11.34
C ILE A 309 7.73 22.23 11.63
N LEU A 310 6.83 22.54 10.68
CA LEU A 310 5.40 22.26 10.82
C LEU A 310 5.12 20.76 10.85
N GLU A 311 5.80 19.98 10.03
CA GLU A 311 5.69 18.52 9.98
C GLU A 311 6.14 17.86 11.30
N MET A 312 7.31 18.26 11.81
CA MET A 312 7.82 17.79 13.11
C MET A 312 6.87 18.19 14.25
N ARG A 313 6.32 19.41 14.22
CA ARG A 313 5.41 19.89 15.26
C ARG A 313 4.11 19.09 15.34
N TRP A 314 3.51 18.72 14.22
CA TRP A 314 2.28 17.92 14.20
C TRP A 314 2.52 16.47 14.58
N SER A 315 3.64 15.89 14.12
CA SER A 315 3.95 14.48 14.33
C SER A 315 4.52 14.18 15.72
N GLY A 316 5.17 15.15 16.35
CA GLY A 316 5.87 14.96 17.62
C GLY A 316 7.24 14.27 17.46
N VAL A 317 7.73 14.12 16.23
CA VAL A 317 9.07 13.58 15.95
C VAL A 317 10.13 14.62 16.32
N GLY A 318 11.19 14.20 17.01
CA GLY A 318 12.29 15.08 17.40
C GLY A 318 13.14 15.50 16.20
N ILE A 319 13.73 16.71 16.26
CA ILE A 319 14.56 17.24 15.17
C ILE A 319 15.78 16.36 14.88
N ASP A 320 16.38 15.78 15.92
CA ASP A 320 17.52 14.88 15.78
C ASP A 320 17.16 13.57 15.07
N GLU A 321 15.92 13.08 15.26
CA GLU A 321 15.43 11.87 14.57
C GLU A 321 15.09 12.18 13.12
N TRP A 322 14.43 13.31 12.87
CA TRP A 322 14.08 13.77 11.52
C TRP A 322 15.34 14.02 10.68
N TRP A 323 16.30 14.79 11.21
CA TRP A 323 17.54 15.11 10.49
C TRP A 323 18.40 13.87 10.23
N ARG A 324 18.48 12.95 11.19
CA ARG A 324 19.24 11.70 11.02
C ARG A 324 18.63 10.79 9.96
N ASN A 325 17.30 10.79 9.84
CA ASN A 325 16.61 10.07 8.78
C ASN A 325 16.97 10.63 7.40
N GLU A 326 17.04 11.95 7.24
CA GLU A 326 17.42 12.58 5.97
C GLU A 326 18.89 12.35 5.57
N GLN A 327 19.76 12.01 6.53
CA GLN A 327 21.18 11.73 6.27
C GLN A 327 21.47 10.30 5.77
N LEU A 328 20.55 9.35 5.99
CA LEU A 328 20.77 7.90 5.80
C LEU A 328 20.06 7.34 4.57
#